data_AF-A0A9X0CR34-F1
#
_entry.id   AF-A0A9X0CR34-F1
#
_cell.length_a   1.000
_cell.length_b   1.000
_cell.length_c   1.000
_cell.angle_alpha   90.00
_cell.angle_beta   90.00
_cell.angle_gamma   90.00
#
_symmetry.space_group_name_H-M   'P 1'
#
loop_
_entity.id
_entity.type
_entity.pdbx_description
1 polymer ?
#
loop_
_entity_poly.entity_id
_entity_poly.type
_entity_poly.pdbx_seq_one_letter_code
_entity_poly.pdbx_strand_id
1 'polypeptide(L)'
;MKKHRESLKIPRLVINSHKSFIRVVEIPAAKKTLLQGNQDFVFLESTADKARYSTLKLQELNAKLKALQEENEHVQKTLSEDLCNQVTSHAESLKQMAVFIG
;
A
#
# COMPACT_ATOMS: atom_id res chain seq x y z
N MET A 1 10.43 -15.30 2.94
CA MET A 1 10.14 -14.81 4.31
C MET A 1 10.61 -15.79 5.39
N LYS A 2 10.14 -17.05 5.45
CA LYS A 2 10.68 -18.06 6.39
C LYS A 2 12.21 -18.27 6.25
N LYS A 3 12.71 -18.48 5.02
CA LYS A 3 14.15 -18.69 4.74
C LYS A 3 15.10 -17.57 5.24
N HIS A 4 14.70 -16.29 5.20
CA HIS A 4 15.60 -15.19 5.59
C HIS A 4 15.64 -14.95 7.10
N ARG A 5 14.53 -15.17 7.82
CA ARG A 5 14.50 -15.04 9.29
C ARG A 5 15.42 -16.04 9.97
N GLU A 6 15.42 -17.29 9.47
CA GLU A 6 16.26 -18.37 9.97
C GLU A 6 17.74 -18.15 9.61
N SER A 7 18.02 -17.68 8.39
CA SER A 7 19.38 -17.41 7.90
C SER A 7 20.08 -16.24 8.61
N LEU A 8 19.35 -15.17 8.96
CA LEU A 8 19.96 -13.93 9.46
C LEU A 8 20.11 -13.88 10.98
N LYS A 9 19.57 -14.85 11.74
CA LYS A 9 19.53 -14.84 13.22
C LYS A 9 19.00 -13.50 13.79
N ILE A 10 18.11 -12.83 13.07
CA ILE A 10 17.40 -11.62 13.53
C ILE A 10 15.98 -12.03 13.91
N PRO A 11 15.63 -12.12 15.21
CA PRO A 11 14.32 -12.62 15.65
C PRO A 11 13.14 -11.76 15.18
N ARG A 12 13.38 -10.47 14.92
CA ARG A 12 12.36 -9.47 14.59
C ARG A 12 12.66 -8.79 13.26
N LEU A 13 12.64 -9.56 12.18
CA LEU A 13 12.60 -9.01 10.82
C LEU A 13 11.14 -8.70 10.50
N VAL A 14 10.78 -7.42 10.60
CA VAL A 14 9.39 -6.94 10.50
C VAL A 14 9.20 -6.26 9.15
N ILE A 15 8.11 -6.59 8.45
CA ILE A 15 7.67 -5.80 7.30
C ILE A 15 6.76 -4.71 7.87
N ASN A 16 7.12 -3.43 7.69
CA ASN A 16 6.33 -2.33 8.22
C ASN A 16 6.00 -1.29 7.14
N SER A 17 4.98 -0.47 7.39
CA SER A 17 4.59 0.60 6.48
C SER A 17 5.64 1.71 6.44
N HIS A 18 5.91 2.24 5.25
CA HIS A 18 6.80 3.38 5.06
C HIS A 18 6.18 4.39 4.08
N LYS A 19 6.28 5.69 4.38
CA LYS A 19 5.65 6.77 3.60
C LYS A 19 6.03 6.73 2.11
N SER A 20 7.31 6.50 1.81
CA SER A 20 7.82 6.52 0.43
C SER A 20 7.84 5.16 -0.28
N PHE A 21 7.69 4.05 0.44
CA PHE A 21 7.95 2.71 -0.12
C PHE A 21 6.84 1.69 0.12
N ILE A 22 5.69 2.10 0.68
CA ILE A 22 4.56 1.25 1.09
C ILE A 22 4.96 0.25 2.17
N ARG A 23 5.82 -0.73 1.89
CA ARG A 23 6.39 -1.67 2.88
C ARG A 23 7.91 -1.74 2.82
N VAL A 24 8.56 -1.85 3.98
CA VAL A 24 10.03 -2.01 4.13
C VAL A 24 10.38 -3.10 5.12
N VAL A 25 11.58 -3.66 5.01
CA VAL A 25 12.17 -4.52 6.04
C VAL A 25 12.76 -3.65 7.12
N GLU A 26 12.35 -3.86 8.37
CA GLU A 26 12.86 -3.17 9.54
C GLU A 26 13.62 -4.14 10.45
N ILE A 27 14.81 -3.73 10.88
CA ILE A 27 15.65 -4.42 11.86
C ILE A 27 16.14 -3.43 12.93
N PRO A 28 16.54 -3.90 14.13
CA PRO A 28 17.19 -3.04 15.13
C PRO A 28 18.46 -2.38 14.57
N ALA A 29 18.70 -1.11 14.86
CA ALA A 29 19.88 -0.37 14.38
C ALA A 29 21.20 -1.03 14.81
N ALA A 30 21.26 -1.59 16.02
CA ALA A 30 22.42 -2.35 16.52
C ALA A 30 22.78 -3.58 15.66
N LYS A 31 21.85 -4.05 14.80
CA LYS A 31 22.04 -5.20 13.92
C LYS A 31 22.30 -4.82 12.46
N LYS A 32 22.49 -3.53 12.16
CA LYS A 32 22.73 -3.00 10.80
C LYS A 32 23.88 -3.72 10.07
N THR A 33 24.94 -4.06 10.81
CA THR A 33 26.13 -4.74 10.29
C THR A 33 25.86 -6.16 9.76
N LEU A 34 24.82 -6.84 10.24
CA LEU A 34 24.45 -8.19 9.79
C LEU A 34 23.95 -8.24 8.34
N LEU A 35 23.51 -7.10 7.80
CA LEU A 35 23.04 -6.96 6.42
C LEU A 35 24.05 -6.22 5.55
N GLN A 36 25.20 -5.83 6.11
CA GLN A 36 26.22 -5.09 5.38
C GLN A 36 26.91 -6.01 4.39
N GLY A 37 26.88 -5.65 3.10
CA GLY A 37 27.41 -6.49 2.01
C GLY A 37 26.45 -7.56 1.48
N ASN A 38 25.25 -7.69 2.06
CA ASN A 38 24.21 -8.55 1.48
C ASN A 38 23.49 -7.80 0.34
N GLN A 39 23.75 -8.21 -0.90
CA GLN A 39 23.21 -7.56 -2.10
C GLN A 39 21.69 -7.64 -2.23
N ASP A 40 21.04 -8.58 -1.54
CA ASP A 40 19.58 -8.70 -1.54
C ASP A 40 18.90 -7.56 -0.77
N PHE A 41 19.64 -6.87 0.10
CA PHE A 41 19.11 -5.81 0.97
C PHE A 41 19.71 -4.44 0.61
N VAL A 42 18.86 -3.59 0.04
CA VAL A 42 19.20 -2.19 -0.25
C VAL A 42 18.87 -1.35 0.97
N PHE A 43 19.87 -0.70 1.56
CA PHE A 43 19.67 0.22 2.67
C PHE A 43 18.85 1.44 2.23
N LEU A 44 17.84 1.81 3.01
CA LEU A 44 17.01 2.98 2.76
C LEU A 44 17.35 4.11 3.73
N GLU A 45 17.16 3.86 5.02
CA GLU A 45 17.39 4.85 6.08
C GLU A 45 17.56 4.17 7.44
N SER A 46 17.99 4.93 8.44
CA SER A 46 18.06 4.47 9.83
C SER A 46 17.65 5.58 10.79
N THR A 47 16.90 5.21 11.82
CA THR A 47 16.64 6.01 13.01
C THR A 47 17.53 5.53 14.16
N ALA A 48 17.41 6.16 15.34
CA ALA A 48 18.18 5.78 16.53
C ALA A 48 18.02 4.28 16.88
N ASP A 49 16.82 3.73 16.71
CA ASP A 49 16.52 2.37 17.16
C ASP A 49 16.46 1.34 16.04
N LYS A 50 16.28 1.78 14.79
CA LYS A 50 15.88 0.92 13.67
C LYS A 50 16.63 1.26 12.39
N ALA A 51 16.96 0.25 11.61
CA ALA A 51 17.45 0.38 10.24
C ALA A 51 16.44 -0.26 9.28
N ARG A 52 16.19 0.44 8.16
CA ARG A 52 15.19 0.08 7.16
C ARG A 52 15.87 -0.25 5.84
N TYR A 53 15.36 -1.31 5.22
CA TYR A 53 15.90 -1.87 3.99
C TYR A 53 14.76 -2.21 3.03
N SER A 54 15.08 -2.22 1.74
CA SER A 54 14.27 -2.81 0.70
C SER A 54 14.94 -4.05 0.13
N THR A 55 14.15 -4.88 -0.54
CA THR A 55 14.67 -5.98 -1.37
C THR A 55 13.97 -5.92 -2.72
N LEU A 56 14.58 -6.45 -3.79
CA LEU A 56 13.98 -6.43 -5.12
C LEU A 56 12.57 -7.03 -5.12
N LYS A 57 12.41 -8.19 -4.50
CA LYS A 57 11.11 -8.85 -4.36
C LYS A 57 10.10 -8.02 -3.58
N LEU A 58 10.53 -7.26 -2.58
CA LEU A 58 9.64 -6.38 -1.83
C LEU A 58 9.23 -5.16 -2.67
N GLN A 59 10.14 -4.62 -3.49
CA GLN A 59 9.82 -3.54 -4.43
C GLN A 59 8.77 -3.98 -5.46
N GLU A 60 8.93 -5.17 -6.04
CA GLU A 60 7.94 -5.73 -6.98
C GLU A 60 6.56 -5.90 -6.33
N LEU A 61 6.52 -6.42 -5.10
CA LEU A 61 5.28 -6.58 -4.36
C LEU A 61 4.64 -5.24 -3.99
N ASN A 62 5.45 -4.24 -3.62
CA ASN A 62 4.96 -2.90 -3.35
C ASN A 62 4.40 -2.23 -4.61
N ALA A 63 5.03 -2.41 -5.76
CA ALA A 63 4.53 -1.90 -7.03
C ALA A 63 3.16 -2.51 -7.38
N LYS A 64 3.01 -3.83 -7.23
CA LYS A 64 1.72 -4.53 -7.42
C LYS A 64 0.66 -4.05 -6.43
N LEU A 65 1.04 -3.87 -5.17
CA LEU A 65 0.11 -3.38 -4.14
C LEU A 65 -0.36 -1.96 -4.43
N LYS A 66 0.54 -1.08 -4.89
CA LYS A 66 0.21 0.30 -5.30
C LYS A 66 -0.77 0.31 -6.46
N ALA A 67 -0.49 -0.47 -7.50
CA ALA A 67 -1.35 -0.57 -8.68
C ALA A 67 -2.77 -1.04 -8.30
N LEU A 68 -2.88 -2.06 -7.42
CA LEU A 68 -4.18 -2.53 -6.92
C LEU A 68 -4.91 -1.49 -6.06
N GLN A 69 -4.18 -0.68 -5.28
CA GLN A 69 -4.78 0.41 -4.51
C GLN A 69 -5.34 1.50 -5.43
N GLU A 70 -4.56 1.92 -6.43
CA GLU A 70 -4.97 2.91 -7.42
C GLU A 70 -6.18 2.42 -8.25
N GLU A 71 -6.19 1.15 -8.66
CA GLU A 71 -7.32 0.54 -9.37
C GLU A 71 -8.59 0.51 -8.50
N ASN A 72 -8.47 0.14 -7.23
CA ASN A 72 -9.60 0.12 -6.31
C ASN A 72 -10.17 1.52 -6.07
N GLU A 73 -9.30 2.52 -5.87
CA GLU A 73 -9.71 3.92 -5.75
C GLU A 73 -10.43 4.41 -7.01
N HIS A 74 -9.93 4.04 -8.19
CA HIS A 74 -10.57 4.37 -9.46
C HIS A 74 -11.97 3.74 -9.57
N VAL A 75 -12.09 2.43 -9.29
CA VAL A 75 -13.37 1.71 -9.34
C VAL A 75 -14.38 2.31 -8.36
N GLN A 76 -13.97 2.61 -7.13
CA GLN A 76 -14.84 3.23 -6.13
C GLN A 76 -15.34 4.60 -6.57
N LYS A 77 -14.45 5.41 -7.17
CA LYS A 77 -14.81 6.72 -7.68
C LYS A 77 -15.83 6.60 -8.82
N THR A 78 -15.57 5.77 -9.82
CA THR A 78 -16.49 5.56 -10.95
C THR A 78 -17.85 5.06 -10.48
N LEU A 79 -17.88 4.10 -9.56
CA LEU A 79 -19.13 3.59 -9.00
C LEU A 79 -19.92 4.67 -8.25
N SER A 80 -19.22 5.54 -7.50
CA SER A 80 -19.86 6.66 -6.80
C SER A 80 -20.43 7.70 -7.76
N GLU A 81 -19.73 8.00 -8.84
CA GLU A 81 -20.19 8.93 -9.88
C GLU A 81 -21.42 8.37 -10.61
N ASP A 82 -21.38 7.10 -10.99
CA ASP A 82 -22.51 6.41 -11.63
C ASP A 82 -23.75 6.40 -10.73
N LEU A 83 -23.59 6.10 -9.44
CA LEU A 83 -24.70 6.11 -8.48
C LEU A 83 -25.29 7.52 -8.32
N CYS A 84 -24.44 8.56 -8.25
CA CYS A 84 -24.89 9.94 -8.17
C CYS A 84 -25.72 10.35 -9.41
N ASN A 85 -25.25 9.96 -10.60
CA ASN A 85 -25.94 10.22 -11.86
C ASN A 85 -27.30 9.52 -11.90
N GLN A 86 -27.38 8.25 -11.48
CA GLN A 86 -28.63 7.49 -11.42
C GLN A 86 -29.65 8.14 -10.48
N VAL A 87 -29.23 8.51 -9.26
CA VAL A 87 -30.09 9.17 -8.28
C VAL A 87 -30.60 10.52 -8.79
N THR A 88 -29.72 11.31 -9.41
CA THR A 88 -30.07 12.63 -9.96
C THR A 88 -31.09 12.50 -11.09
N SER A 89 -30.86 11.61 -12.05
CA SER A 89 -31.78 11.36 -13.17
C SER A 89 -33.14 10.85 -12.68
N HIS A 90 -33.15 9.97 -11.68
CA HIS A 90 -34.40 9.51 -11.07
C HIS A 90 -35.15 10.63 -10.37
N ALA A 91 -34.46 11.50 -9.62
CA ALA A 91 -35.07 12.65 -8.96
C ALA A 91 -35.68 13.65 -9.96
N GLU A 92 -35.01 13.89 -11.09
CA GLU A 92 -35.56 14.73 -12.18
C GLU A 92 -36.82 14.11 -12.79
N SER A 93 -36.81 12.80 -13.02
CA SER A 93 -37.97 12.07 -13.54
C SER A 93 -39.17 12.16 -12.59
N LEU A 94 -38.94 12.01 -11.28
CA LEU A 94 -39.97 12.18 -10.25
C LEU A 94 -40.53 13.60 -10.22
N LYS A 95 -39.68 14.63 -10.35
CA LYS A 95 -40.13 16.03 -10.43
C LYS A 95 -41.03 16.27 -11.65
N GLN A 96 -40.65 15.74 -12.81
CA GLN A 96 -41.47 15.87 -14.03
C GLN A 96 -42.84 15.21 -13.87
N MET A 97 -42.89 14.00 -13.30
CA MET A 97 -44.16 13.33 -13.00
C MET A 97 -45.01 14.12 -12.02
N ALA A 98 -44.41 14.67 -10.95
CA ALA A 98 -45.15 15.49 -9.98
C ALA A 98 -45.78 16.74 -10.62
N VAL A 99 -45.07 17.39 -11.55
CA VAL A 99 -45.59 18.53 -12.31
C VAL A 99 -46.72 18.13 -13.26
N PHE A 100 -46.69 16.91 -13.81
CA PHE A 100 -47.72 16.43 -14.73
C PHE A 100 -49.03 16.04 -14.02
N ILE A 101 -48.97 15.65 -12.74
CA ILE A 101 -50.12 15.16 -11.96
C ILE A 101 -50.78 16.28 -11.13
N GLY A 102 -50.07 17.39 -10.87
CA GLY A 102 -50.58 18.56 -10.13
C GLY A 102 -51.19 19.63 -11.04
#